data_AF-A0A7C9CL55-F1
#
_entry.id   AF-A0A7C9CL55-F1
#
_cell.length_a   1.000
_cell.length_b   1.000
_cell.length_c   1.000
_cell.angle_alpha   90.00
_cell.angle_beta   90.00
_cell.angle_gamma   90.00
#
_symmetry.space_group_name_H-M   'P 1'
#
loop_
_entity.id
_entity.type
_entity.pdbx_description
1 polymer ?
#
loop_
_entity_poly.entity_id
_entity_poly.type
_entity_poly.pdbx_seq_one_letter_code
_entity_poly.pdbx_strand_id
1 'polypeptide(L)'
;MSLEALKSCLLVNAPLVIRASSQVPYSVLKYAMTLDGKIATSSGHSSWISSKESRCRVSELRGRSDAVIVGGNTVRKDNPRLTARNGGGHMPMRVVLSQS
;
A
#
# COMPACT_ATOMS: atom_id res chain seq x y z
N MET A 1 14.93 23.97 -17.46
CA MET A 1 14.56 23.12 -16.30
C MET A 1 15.26 21.79 -16.48
N SER A 2 16.02 21.29 -15.49
CA SER A 2 16.75 20.03 -15.66
C SER A 2 15.77 18.84 -15.76
N LEU A 3 16.15 17.79 -16.49
CA LEU A 3 15.35 16.58 -16.63
C LEU A 3 15.03 15.96 -15.25
N GLU A 4 15.98 15.99 -14.33
CA GLU A 4 15.82 15.50 -12.96
C GLU A 4 14.80 16.31 -12.14
N ALA A 5 14.77 17.64 -12.31
CA ALA A 5 13.78 18.48 -11.65
C ALA A 5 12.36 18.19 -12.16
N LEU A 6 12.20 18.02 -13.47
CA LEU A 6 10.92 17.64 -14.07
C LEU A 6 10.45 16.27 -13.57
N LYS A 7 11.33 15.27 -13.59
CA LYS A 7 11.04 13.92 -13.12
C LYS A 7 10.61 13.90 -11.66
N SER A 8 11.34 14.62 -10.80
CA SER A 8 11.02 14.73 -9.37
C SER A 8 9.66 15.40 -9.15
N CYS A 9 9.37 16.47 -9.89
CA CYS A 9 8.08 17.16 -9.84
C CYS A 9 6.92 16.23 -10.23
N LEU A 10 7.07 15.47 -11.33
CA LEU A 10 6.05 14.51 -11.77
C LEU A 10 5.85 13.38 -10.76
N LEU A 11 6.92 12.86 -10.14
CA LEU A 11 6.82 11.79 -9.15
C LEU A 11 6.11 12.24 -7.87
N VAL A 12 6.43 13.42 -7.34
CA VAL A 12 5.80 13.95 -6.12
C VAL A 12 4.31 14.27 -6.36
N ASN A 13 3.96 14.74 -7.56
CA ASN A 13 2.60 15.11 -7.93
C ASN A 13 1.82 14.00 -8.65
N ALA A 14 2.39 12.79 -8.79
CA ALA A 14 1.77 11.71 -9.56
C ALA A 14 0.29 11.43 -9.17
N PRO A 15 -0.10 11.44 -7.88
CA PRO A 15 -1.51 11.26 -7.51
C PRO A 15 -2.44 12.33 -8.09
N LEU A 16 -2.02 13.59 -8.05
CA LEU A 16 -2.80 14.73 -8.57
C LEU A 16 -2.88 14.69 -10.10
N VAL A 17 -1.74 14.48 -10.77
CA VAL A 17 -1.66 14.49 -12.23
C VAL A 17 -2.51 13.36 -12.81
N ILE A 18 -2.38 12.14 -12.30
CA ILE A 18 -3.14 10.97 -12.80
C ILE A 18 -4.64 11.14 -12.57
N ARG A 19 -5.04 11.65 -11.40
CA ARG A 19 -6.45 11.96 -11.13
C ARG A 19 -6.99 12.99 -12.12
N ALA A 20 -6.25 14.07 -12.37
CA ALA A 20 -6.69 15.14 -13.26
C ALA A 20 -6.78 14.70 -14.72
N SER A 21 -5.76 13.98 -15.23
CA SER A 21 -5.68 13.60 -16.65
C SER A 21 -6.58 12.42 -17.01
N SER A 22 -6.73 11.47 -16.10
CA SER A 22 -7.31 10.15 -16.42
C SER A 22 -8.60 9.85 -15.65
N GLN A 23 -8.98 10.71 -14.70
CA GLN A 23 -10.18 10.57 -13.87
C GLN A 23 -10.24 9.22 -13.11
N VAL A 24 -9.08 8.62 -12.86
CA VAL A 24 -8.94 7.38 -12.08
C VAL A 24 -7.96 7.60 -10.92
N PRO A 25 -8.10 6.85 -9.80
CA PRO A 25 -7.15 6.96 -8.69
C PRO A 25 -5.75 6.47 -9.09
N TYR A 26 -4.72 7.22 -8.69
CA TYR A 26 -3.35 6.69 -8.70
C TYR A 26 -3.25 5.53 -7.71
N SER A 27 -2.82 4.37 -8.20
CA SER A 27 -2.83 3.13 -7.43
C SER A 27 -1.42 2.57 -7.28
N VAL A 28 -1.08 2.16 -6.07
CA VAL A 28 0.19 1.48 -5.76
C VAL A 28 -0.11 0.07 -5.28
N LEU A 29 0.43 -0.93 -5.98
CA LEU A 29 0.39 -2.31 -5.51
C LEU A 29 1.62 -2.58 -4.63
N LYS A 30 1.38 -3.08 -3.42
CA LYS A 30 2.43 -3.56 -2.52
C LYS A 30 2.15 -4.98 -2.08
N TYR A 31 3.17 -5.84 -2.14
CA TYR A 31 3.15 -7.18 -1.57
C TYR A 31 4.48 -7.49 -0.86
N ALA A 32 4.48 -8.51 0.00
CA ALA A 32 5.69 -9.07 0.61
C ALA A 32 5.72 -10.56 0.28
N MET A 33 6.86 -11.06 -0.15
CA MET A 33 7.03 -12.46 -0.54
C MET A 33 8.37 -13.00 -0.07
N THR A 34 8.44 -14.32 0.08
CA THR A 34 9.69 -15.07 0.17
C THR A 34 10.47 -15.01 -1.15
N LEU A 35 11.72 -15.47 -1.14
CA LEU A 35 12.58 -15.47 -2.33
C LEU A 35 12.00 -16.30 -3.49
N ASP A 36 11.29 -17.38 -3.18
CA ASP A 36 10.58 -18.25 -4.13
C ASP A 36 9.16 -17.76 -4.48
N GLY A 37 8.80 -16.53 -4.09
CA GLY A 37 7.58 -15.85 -4.54
C GLY A 37 6.32 -16.17 -3.74
N LYS A 38 6.42 -16.71 -2.52
CA LYS A 38 5.25 -17.04 -1.69
C LYS A 38 4.88 -15.92 -0.74
N ILE A 39 3.58 -15.66 -0.60
CA ILE A 39 3.03 -14.64 0.31
C ILE A 39 2.49 -15.22 1.63
N ALA A 40 2.46 -16.55 1.74
CA ALA A 40 2.11 -17.31 2.93
C ALA A 40 2.64 -18.74 2.80
N THR A 41 2.77 -19.45 3.93
CA THR A 41 3.04 -20.90 3.94
C THR A 41 1.85 -21.69 3.40
N SER A 42 2.03 -22.99 3.16
CA SER A 42 0.93 -23.92 2.83
C SER A 42 -0.15 -23.99 3.90
N SER A 43 0.22 -23.77 5.18
CA SER A 43 -0.71 -23.64 6.30
C SER A 43 -1.38 -22.26 6.41
N GLY A 44 -1.04 -21.31 5.54
CA GLY A 44 -1.63 -19.97 5.51
C GLY A 44 -0.96 -18.94 6.41
N HIS A 45 0.17 -19.26 7.05
CA HIS A 45 0.90 -18.29 7.88
C HIS A 45 1.61 -17.26 6.98
N SER A 46 1.19 -15.99 7.09
CA SER A 46 1.63 -14.86 6.25
C SER A 46 2.48 -13.82 7.01
N SER A 47 2.71 -14.05 8.31
CA SER A 47 3.37 -13.07 9.16
C SER A 47 4.90 -13.11 9.03
N TRP A 48 5.46 -11.90 9.05
CA TRP A 48 6.88 -11.55 9.16
C TRP A 48 7.78 -12.03 8.02
N ILE A 49 7.21 -12.14 6.82
CA ILE A 49 7.96 -12.34 5.57
C ILE A 49 8.92 -11.16 5.30
N SER A 50 8.45 -9.92 5.47
CA SER A 50 9.24 -8.71 5.23
C SER A 50 9.89 -8.18 6.50
N SER A 51 11.08 -7.59 6.41
CA SER A 51 11.82 -6.98 7.53
C SER A 51 11.11 -5.80 8.20
N LYS A 52 11.66 -5.31 9.32
CA LYS A 52 11.13 -4.14 10.04
C LYS A 52 11.15 -2.88 9.17
N GLU A 53 12.23 -2.64 8.43
CA GLU A 53 12.40 -1.49 7.54
C GLU A 53 11.33 -1.49 6.45
N SER A 54 11.05 -2.65 5.85
CA SER A 54 9.98 -2.80 4.86
C SER A 54 8.60 -2.47 5.46
N ARG A 55 8.33 -2.92 6.70
CA ARG A 55 7.07 -2.61 7.39
C ARG A 55 6.95 -1.13 7.75
N CYS A 56 8.05 -0.43 8.05
CA CYS A 56 8.06 1.02 8.23
C CYS A 56 7.71 1.75 6.92
N ARG A 57 8.33 1.38 5.80
CA ARG A 57 8.03 1.96 4.48
C ARG A 57 6.56 1.79 4.08
N VAL A 58 5.97 0.62 4.35
CA VAL A 58 4.53 0.40 4.11
C VAL A 58 3.66 1.28 5.02
N SER A 59 4.07 1.47 6.27
CA SER A 59 3.37 2.37 7.19
C SER A 59 3.33 3.80 6.65
N GLU A 60 4.45 4.29 6.13
CA GLU A 60 4.56 5.61 5.48
C GLU A 60 3.73 5.70 4.20
N LEU A 61 3.78 4.66 3.35
CA LEU A 61 2.98 4.60 2.13
C LEU A 61 1.48 4.70 2.44
N ARG A 62 1.02 4.00 3.48
CA ARG A 62 -0.37 4.11 3.97
C ARG A 62 -0.71 5.50 4.48
N GLY A 63 0.21 6.17 5.17
CA GLY A 63 0.02 7.54 5.65
C GLY A 63 -0.08 8.58 4.54
N ARG A 64 0.39 8.25 3.32
CA ARG A 64 0.33 9.10 2.12
C ARG A 64 -0.79 8.73 1.15
N SER A 65 -1.56 7.68 1.45
CA SER A 65 -2.61 7.17 0.57
C SER A 65 -3.97 7.54 1.14
N ASP A 66 -4.92 7.90 0.27
CA ASP A 66 -6.30 8.20 0.70
C ASP A 66 -7.05 6.93 1.12
N ALA A 67 -6.66 5.77 0.58
CA ALA A 67 -7.28 4.49 0.88
C ALA A 67 -6.27 3.33 0.86
N VAL A 68 -6.55 2.31 1.68
CA VAL A 68 -5.89 1.00 1.68
C VAL A 68 -6.93 -0.06 1.34
N ILE A 69 -6.64 -0.84 0.31
CA ILE A 69 -7.56 -1.84 -0.23
C ILE A 69 -6.99 -3.24 0.02
N VAL A 70 -7.84 -4.15 0.52
CA VAL A 70 -7.54 -5.58 0.62
C VAL A 70 -8.73 -6.43 0.18
N GLY A 71 -8.49 -7.71 -0.10
CA GLY A 71 -9.57 -8.68 -0.32
C GLY A 71 -10.16 -9.21 1.00
N GLY A 72 -11.40 -9.68 0.96
CA GLY A 72 -12.10 -10.25 2.12
C GLY A 72 -11.37 -11.43 2.77
N ASN A 73 -10.64 -12.24 1.99
CA ASN A 73 -9.84 -13.34 2.52
C ASN A 73 -8.69 -12.87 3.41
N THR A 74 -8.06 -11.75 3.08
CA THR A 74 -7.01 -11.12 3.92
C THR A 74 -7.60 -10.70 5.26
N VAL A 75 -8.80 -10.12 5.27
CA VAL A 75 -9.47 -9.75 6.52
C VAL A 75 -9.76 -11.00 7.37
N ARG A 76 -10.35 -12.03 6.76
CA ARG A 76 -10.74 -13.27 7.45
C ARG A 76 -9.54 -14.03 8.02
N LYS A 77 -8.41 -14.08 7.31
CA LYS A 77 -7.23 -14.86 7.72
C LYS A 77 -6.28 -14.08 8.62
N ASP A 78 -6.08 -12.79 8.36
CA ASP A 78 -5.00 -12.02 8.99
C ASP A 78 -5.49 -10.98 10.00
N ASN A 79 -6.80 -10.68 10.04
CA ASN A 79 -7.42 -9.63 10.87
C ASN A 79 -6.57 -8.33 10.97
N PRO A 80 -6.19 -7.72 9.82
CA PRO A 80 -5.21 -6.65 9.81
C PRO A 80 -5.82 -5.32 10.27
N ARG A 81 -5.03 -4.51 10.99
CA ARG A 81 -5.45 -3.15 11.39
C ARG A 81 -5.61 -2.19 10.21
N LEU A 82 -4.81 -2.37 9.16
CA LEU A 82 -4.74 -1.52 7.96
C LEU A 82 -4.50 -0.02 8.22
N THR A 83 -3.89 0.34 9.34
CA THR A 83 -3.56 1.73 9.69
C THR A 83 -2.15 2.12 9.24
N ALA A 84 -1.91 3.43 9.12
CA ALA A 84 -0.58 4.00 9.24
C ALA A 84 -0.14 3.93 10.72
N ARG A 85 1.09 3.53 11.00
CA ARG A 85 1.62 3.32 12.37
C ARG A 85 2.45 4.49 12.90
N ASN A 86 2.53 5.60 12.16
CA ASN A 86 3.23 6.81 12.60
C ASN A 86 2.16 7.79 13.12
N GLY A 87 2.27 8.19 14.39
CA GLY A 87 1.21 8.90 15.13
C GLY A 87 0.79 10.24 14.54
N GLY A 88 -0.47 10.62 14.77
CA GLY A 88 -1.00 11.99 14.59
C GLY A 88 -1.35 12.43 13.17
N GLY A 89 -1.16 11.59 12.14
CA GLY A 89 -1.37 11.93 10.73
C GLY A 89 -2.70 11.47 10.12
N HIS A 90 -2.84 11.75 8.81
CA HIS A 90 -3.93 11.25 7.96
C HIS A 90 -4.11 9.73 8.10
N MET A 91 -5.36 9.30 8.24
CA MET A 91 -5.73 7.88 8.29
C MET A 91 -6.41 7.48 6.98
N PRO A 92 -5.86 6.50 6.25
CA PRO A 92 -6.46 6.06 5.00
C PRO A 92 -7.82 5.40 5.26
N MET A 93 -8.74 5.57 4.31
CA MET A 93 -9.96 4.77 4.25
C MET A 93 -9.60 3.28 4.10
N ARG A 94 -10.27 2.41 4.85
CA ARG A 94 -10.05 0.96 4.79
C ARG A 94 -11.13 0.34 3.93
N VAL A 95 -10.76 -0.13 2.74
CA VAL A 95 -11.69 -0.70 1.76
C VAL A 95 -11.46 -2.21 1.67
N VAL A 96 -12.53 -2.97 1.79
CA VAL A 96 -12.51 -4.42 1.68
C VAL A 96 -13.34 -4.84 0.48
N LEU A 97 -12.69 -5.50 -0.48
CA LEU A 97 -13.38 -6.08 -1.63
C LEU A 97 -13.74 -7.53 -1.29
N SER A 98 -15.04 -7.84 -1.23
CA SER A 98 -15.53 -9.19 -0.94
C SER A 98 -16.72 -9.52 -1.82
N GLN A 99 -16.73 -10.72 -2.38
CA GLN A 99 -17.83 -11.31 -3.14
C GLN A 99 -18.53 -12.38 -2.28
N SER A 100 -18.82 -12.07 -1.01
CA SER A 100 -19.44 -13.04 -0.08
C SER A 100 -20.59 -13.80 -0.71
#